data_AF-A0A562J5G5-F1
#
_entry.id   AF-A0A562J5G5-F1
#
_cell.length_a   1.000
_cell.length_b   1.000
_cell.length_c   1.000
_cell.angle_alpha   90.00
_cell.angle_beta   90.00
_cell.angle_gamma   90.00
#
_symmetry.space_group_name_H-M   'P 1'
#
loop_
_entity.id
_entity.type
_entity.pdbx_description
1 polymer ?
#
loop_
_entity_poly.entity_id
_entity_poly.type
_entity_poly.pdbx_seq_one_letter_code
_entity_poly.pdbx_strand_id
1 'polypeptide(L)'
;MGRKTKHSKEIKIQACKNYEKGNGSFESIAKSVEADEASVRRWYLRYKEHGPSAFETSNRNSSYSKEFKLSVVEEYVIGKVQNT
;
A
#
# COMPACT_ATOMS: atom_id res chain seq x y z
N MET A 1 11.59 15.18 3.35
CA MET A 1 10.45 15.57 2.49
C MET A 1 9.61 14.33 2.20
N GLY A 2 8.34 14.30 2.58
CA GLY A 2 7.44 13.18 2.26
C GLY A 2 7.10 13.16 0.77
N ARG A 3 7.13 11.98 0.15
CA ARG A 3 6.79 11.82 -1.27
C ARG A 3 5.30 12.08 -1.46
N LYS A 4 4.93 13.25 -1.99
CA LYS A 4 3.53 13.54 -2.35
C LYS A 4 3.11 12.60 -3.47
N THR A 5 2.12 11.76 -3.23
CA THR A 5 1.55 10.92 -4.28
C THR A 5 0.72 11.79 -5.21
N LYS A 6 1.02 11.76 -6.51
CA LYS A 6 0.33 12.53 -7.57
C LYS A 6 -1.18 12.28 -7.61
N HIS A 7 -1.64 11.10 -7.17
CA HIS A 7 -3.05 10.72 -7.15
C HIS A 7 -3.49 10.28 -5.76
N SER A 8 -4.51 10.93 -5.23
CA SER A 8 -5.18 10.60 -3.96
C SER A 8 -5.85 9.23 -4.02
N LYS A 9 -6.04 8.59 -2.85
CA LYS A 9 -6.71 7.29 -2.75
C LYS A 9 -8.10 7.27 -3.38
N GLU A 10 -8.86 8.35 -3.21
CA GLU A 10 -10.23 8.50 -3.68
C GLU A 10 -10.30 8.43 -5.22
N ILE A 11 -9.39 9.11 -5.91
CA ILE A 11 -9.27 9.09 -7.38
C ILE A 11 -9.00 7.67 -7.88
N LYS A 12 -8.12 6.92 -7.20
CA LYS A 12 -7.81 5.53 -7.57
C LYS A 12 -9.02 4.62 -7.40
N ILE A 13 -9.75 4.77 -6.30
CA ILE A 13 -10.97 3.98 -6.03
C ILE A 13 -12.06 4.32 -7.07
N GLN A 14 -12.26 5.60 -7.37
CA GLN A 14 -13.24 6.03 -8.38
C GLN A 14 -12.90 5.47 -9.77
N ALA A 15 -11.63 5.51 -10.17
CA ALA A 15 -11.17 4.92 -11.44
C ALA A 15 -11.49 3.41 -11.52
N CYS A 16 -11.25 2.66 -10.43
CA CYS A 16 -11.55 1.23 -10.39
C CYS A 16 -13.06 0.95 -10.47
N LYS A 17 -13.88 1.72 -9.74
CA LYS A 17 -15.34 1.61 -9.78
C LYS A 17 -15.94 1.95 -11.14
N ASN A 18 -15.39 2.94 -11.84
CA ASN A 18 -15.83 3.29 -13.20
C ASN A 18 -15.57 2.13 -14.17
N TYR A 19 -14.42 1.48 -14.07
CA TYR A 19 -14.12 0.30 -14.88
C TYR A 19 -15.05 -0.87 -14.56
N GLU A 20 -15.29 -1.15 -13.26
CA GLU A 20 -16.20 -2.22 -12.81
C GLU A 20 -17.65 -2.02 -13.29
N LYS A 21 -18.11 -0.77 -13.39
CA LYS A 21 -19.43 -0.43 -13.94
C LYS A 21 -19.49 -0.49 -15.48
N GLY A 22 -18.37 -0.70 -16.15
CA GLY A 22 -18.31 -0.67 -17.62
C GLY A 22 -18.39 0.74 -18.22
N ASN A 23 -18.11 1.80 -17.44
CA ASN A 23 -18.18 3.19 -17.89
C ASN A 23 -17.02 3.61 -18.83
N GLY A 24 -16.16 2.67 -19.25
CA GLY A 24 -15.09 2.92 -20.20
C GLY A 24 -13.92 1.94 -20.08
N SER A 25 -13.02 2.00 -21.05
CA SER A 25 -11.76 1.26 -21.05
C SER A 25 -10.73 1.91 -20.11
N PHE A 26 -9.65 1.19 -19.79
CA PHE A 26 -8.56 1.74 -18.98
C PHE A 26 -8.01 3.05 -19.53
N GLU A 27 -7.87 3.17 -20.85
CA GLU A 27 -7.38 4.39 -21.50
C GLU A 27 -8.31 5.59 -21.27
N SER A 28 -9.63 5.40 -21.45
CA SER A 28 -10.63 6.45 -21.26
C SER A 28 -10.64 6.95 -19.82
N ILE A 29 -10.58 6.02 -18.87
CA ILE A 29 -10.55 6.33 -17.43
C ILE A 29 -9.23 7.03 -17.07
N ALA A 30 -8.10 6.57 -17.62
CA ALA A 30 -6.78 7.16 -17.40
C ALA A 30 -6.72 8.61 -17.86
N LYS A 31 -7.30 8.93 -19.04
CA LYS A 31 -7.45 10.30 -19.53
C LYS A 31 -8.26 11.17 -18.56
N SER A 32 -9.37 10.66 -18.01
CA SER A 32 -10.21 11.41 -17.07
C SER A 32 -9.53 11.71 -15.73
N VAL A 33 -8.59 10.87 -15.29
CA VAL A 33 -7.88 11.03 -14.00
C VAL A 33 -6.44 11.49 -14.16
N GLU A 34 -6.06 11.92 -15.37
CA GLU A 34 -4.71 12.34 -15.76
C GLU A 34 -3.61 11.35 -15.31
N ALA A 35 -3.92 10.06 -15.44
CA ALA A 35 -3.02 8.96 -15.13
C ALA A 35 -2.64 8.22 -16.40
N ASP A 36 -1.66 7.32 -16.25
CA ASP A 36 -1.28 6.40 -17.30
C ASP A 36 -2.19 5.17 -17.29
N GLU A 37 -2.49 4.61 -18.47
CA GLU A 37 -3.33 3.40 -18.61
C GLU A 37 -2.77 2.24 -17.78
N ALA A 38 -1.45 2.01 -17.80
CA ALA A 38 -0.82 0.95 -17.04
C ALA A 38 -0.96 1.18 -15.53
N SER A 39 -1.01 2.45 -15.10
CA SER A 39 -1.28 2.79 -13.70
C SER A 39 -2.70 2.44 -13.29
N VAL A 40 -3.70 2.79 -14.11
CA VAL A 40 -5.11 2.46 -13.85
C VAL A 40 -5.33 0.95 -13.86
N ARG A 41 -4.74 0.22 -14.81
CA ARG A 41 -4.79 -1.25 -14.85
C ARG A 41 -4.23 -1.85 -13.57
N ARG A 42 -3.07 -1.36 -13.09
CA ARG A 42 -2.45 -1.84 -11.85
C ARG A 42 -3.29 -1.52 -10.62
N TRP A 43 -3.94 -0.36 -10.59
CA TRP A 43 -4.89 -0.01 -9.53
C TRP A 43 -6.07 -0.97 -9.52
N TYR A 44 -6.66 -1.26 -10.69
CA TYR A 44 -7.79 -2.17 -10.80
C TYR A 44 -7.44 -3.59 -10.36
N LEU A 45 -6.29 -4.13 -10.78
CA LEU A 45 -5.85 -5.46 -10.34
C LEU A 45 -5.74 -5.54 -8.82
N ARG A 46 -5.10 -4.54 -8.19
CA ARG A 46 -4.98 -4.49 -6.74
C ARG A 46 -6.33 -4.29 -6.03
N TYR A 47 -7.20 -3.47 -6.62
CA TYR A 47 -8.56 -3.26 -6.12
C TYR A 47 -9.41 -4.53 -6.21
N LYS A 48 -9.24 -5.34 -7.25
CA LYS A 48 -9.92 -6.64 -7.38
C LYS A 48 -9.52 -7.62 -6.29
N GLU A 49 -8.25 -7.61 -5.88
CA GLU A 49 -7.72 -8.51 -4.84
C GLU A 49 -8.01 -8.05 -3.41
N HIS A 50 -7.90 -6.75 -3.13
CA HIS A 50 -7.95 -6.20 -1.77
C HIS A 50 -9.08 -5.18 -1.53
N GLY A 51 -9.89 -4.90 -2.54
CA GLY A 51 -10.93 -3.88 -2.48
C GLY A 51 -10.37 -2.46 -2.28
N PRO A 52 -11.15 -1.52 -1.69
CA PRO A 52 -10.70 -0.15 -1.46
C PRO A 52 -9.52 -0.04 -0.48
N SER A 53 -9.31 -1.06 0.38
CA SER A 53 -8.17 -1.11 1.31
C SER A 53 -6.81 -1.18 0.60
N ALA A 54 -6.80 -1.58 -0.68
CA ALA A 54 -5.63 -1.60 -1.57
C ALA A 54 -4.84 -0.28 -1.64
N PHE A 55 -5.53 0.84 -1.41
CA PHE A 55 -4.98 2.19 -1.55
C PHE A 55 -4.81 2.91 -0.22
N GLU A 56 -5.16 2.25 0.89
CA GLU A 56 -4.80 2.76 2.20
C GLU A 56 -3.26 2.76 2.27
N THR A 57 -2.69 3.95 2.46
CA THR A 57 -1.28 4.08 2.80
C THR A 57 -1.12 3.47 4.17
N SER A 58 -0.88 2.16 4.20
CA SER A 58 -0.36 1.51 5.39
C SER A 58 0.95 2.24 5.66
N ASN A 59 0.97 3.05 6.71
CA ASN A 59 2.18 3.57 7.31
C ASN A 59 2.95 2.38 7.91
N ARG A 60 3.30 1.40 7.07
CA ARG A 60 4.26 0.35 7.32
C ARG A 60 5.61 1.05 7.36
N ASN A 61 5.77 1.82 8.41
CA ASN A 61 6.99 1.82 9.18
C ASN A 61 7.19 0.36 9.61
N SER A 62 7.64 -0.51 8.70
CA SER A 62 8.06 -1.88 9.01
C SER A 62 9.40 -1.86 9.74
N SER A 63 9.59 -0.90 10.64
CA SER A 63 10.47 -1.15 11.76
C SER A 63 9.73 -2.18 12.59
N TYR A 64 10.26 -3.41 12.64
CA TYR A 64 9.93 -4.41 13.66
C TYR A 64 9.35 -3.75 14.91
N SER A 65 8.14 -4.17 15.32
CA SER A 65 7.48 -3.64 16.51
C SER A 65 8.50 -3.54 17.64
N LYS A 66 8.53 -2.43 18.36
CA LYS A 66 9.53 -2.16 19.42
C LYS A 66 9.68 -3.35 20.36
N GLU A 67 8.57 -4.02 20.66
CA GLU A 67 8.47 -5.24 21.46
C GLU A 67 9.32 -6.39 20.92
N PHE A 68 9.32 -6.63 19.60
CA PHE A 68 10.17 -7.65 18.98
C PHE A 68 11.66 -7.31 19.08
N LYS A 69 12.03 -6.04 18.90
CA LYS A 69 13.43 -5.62 19.06
C LYS A 69 13.92 -5.73 20.50
N LEU A 70 13.06 -5.45 21.48
CA LEU A 70 13.41 -5.56 22.90
C LEU A 70 13.61 -7.02 23.30
N SER A 71 12.68 -7.90 22.91
CA SER A 71 12.76 -9.33 23.25
C SER A 71 14.03 -10.00 22.71
N VAL A 72 14.48 -9.67 21.49
CA VAL A 72 15.74 -10.21 20.95
C VAL A 72 16.98 -9.71 21.70
N VAL A 73 16.96 -8.47 22.19
CA VAL A 73 18.08 -7.92 22.98
C VAL A 73 18.12 -8.53 24.38
N GLU A 74 16.97 -8.72 25.02
CA GLU A 74 16.89 -9.36 26.34
C GLU A 74 17.40 -10.80 26.31
N GLU A 75 16.97 -11.62 25.34
CA GLU A 75 17.48 -12.99 25.17
C GLU A 75 19.00 -13.04 24.96
N TYR A 76 19.55 -12.13 24.16
CA TYR A 76 21.00 -12.07 23.92
C TYR A 76 21.80 -11.67 25.18
N VAL A 77 21.26 -10.78 26.01
CA VAL A 77 21.90 -10.37 27.28
C VAL A 77 21.79 -11.47 28.33
N ILE A 78 20.64 -12.14 28.44
CA ILE A 78 20.42 -13.25 29.37
C ILE A 78 21.32 -14.44 29.02
N GLY A 79 21.46 -14.77 27.73
CA GLY A 79 22.33 -15.85 27.26
C GLY A 79 23.82 -15.64 27.55
N LYS A 80 24.28 -14.38 27.70
CA LYS A 80 25.67 -14.09 28.10
C LYS A 80 25.93 -14.22 29.60
N VAL A 81 24.92 -13.98 30.43
CA VAL A 81 25.06 -14.03 31.91
C VAL A 81 25.05 -15.47 32.43
N GLN A 82 24.45 -16.42 31.71
CA GLN A 82 24.43 -17.83 32.12
C GLN A 82 25.67 -18.63 31.72
N ASN A 83 26.62 -18.02 30.99
CA ASN A 83 27.81 -18.69 30.47
C ASN A 83 29.13 -18.22 31.15
N THR A 84 29.01 -17.62 32.34
CA THR A 84 30.10 -17.21 33.25
C THR A 84 29.82 -17.70 34.66
#